data_AF-A0A0L0CG09-F1
#
_entry.id   AF-A0A0L0CG09-F1
#
_cell.length_a   1.000
_cell.length_b   1.000
_cell.length_c   1.000
_cell.angle_alpha   90.00
_cell.angle_beta   90.00
_cell.angle_gamma   90.00
#
_symmetry.space_group_name_H-M   'P 1'
#
loop_
_entity.id
_entity.type
_entity.pdbx_description
1 polymer ?
#
loop_
_entity_poly.entity_id
_entity_poly.type
_entity_poly.pdbx_seq_one_letter_code
_entity_poly.pdbx_strand_id
1 'polypeptide(L)'
;MKVLVVCVLLVACANASSLSNIAQKLMPSFATGYIIKGQDAEPHSAPYIVSLSRTSKHSHICGGTLINKNWILTAAHCISNPVGMGVVAGLHKRTNYDAKTQSRVVDYGKVHENYSGGVGPYDIAILHVSQPFEFNDWVQPAVLPAPEEIHDGETHLYGWGQPKSYVLTAASTLQTVTTQIVEFNKCKATLPADAPIHETNLCSDSLQQSISACNGDSGGPLVKEFENAPAELIGIVSWGYIPCGLAQLPSIYTRVSAYIPWINQAQTQFYLA
;
A
#
# COMPACT_ATOMS: atom_id res chain seq x y z
N MET A 1 13.83 24.09 -78.44
CA MET A 1 15.15 24.05 -77.76
C MET A 1 15.00 23.18 -76.51
N LYS A 2 15.91 22.23 -76.24
CA LYS A 2 15.77 21.30 -75.10
C LYS A 2 16.27 21.97 -73.82
N VAL A 3 15.53 21.84 -72.72
CA VAL A 3 16.02 22.05 -71.35
C VAL A 3 15.75 20.76 -70.58
N LEU A 4 16.73 20.29 -69.82
CA LEU A 4 16.73 18.96 -69.22
C LEU A 4 16.03 18.99 -67.85
N VAL A 5 14.98 18.18 -67.67
CA VAL A 5 14.40 17.94 -66.34
C VAL A 5 15.24 16.89 -65.63
N VAL A 6 16.11 17.33 -64.70
CA VAL A 6 16.93 16.44 -63.87
C VAL A 6 16.16 16.12 -62.60
N CYS A 7 15.51 14.96 -62.57
CA CYS A 7 14.86 14.44 -61.36
C CYS A 7 15.92 13.98 -60.34
N VAL A 8 16.26 14.85 -59.40
CA VAL A 8 17.11 14.49 -58.25
C VAL A 8 16.29 13.63 -57.29
N LEU A 9 16.51 12.32 -57.31
CA LEU A 9 15.95 11.40 -56.32
C LEU A 9 16.64 11.61 -54.97
N LEU A 10 16.02 12.42 -54.11
CA LEU A 10 16.37 12.50 -52.69
C LEU A 10 15.98 11.20 -51.99
N VAL A 11 16.93 10.26 -51.95
CA VAL A 11 16.82 9.05 -51.11
C VAL A 11 16.94 9.49 -49.64
N ALA A 12 15.79 9.79 -49.04
CA ALA A 12 15.69 10.09 -47.62
C ALA A 12 15.87 8.80 -46.82
N CYS A 13 17.14 8.40 -46.60
CA CYS A 13 17.52 7.43 -45.58
C CYS A 13 17.21 8.00 -44.19
N ALA A 14 15.93 7.99 -43.81
CA ALA A 14 15.51 8.30 -42.46
C ALA A 14 16.07 7.21 -41.55
N ASN A 15 17.15 7.52 -40.83
CA ASN A 15 17.80 6.57 -39.94
C ASN A 15 16.78 6.01 -38.96
N ALA A 16 16.60 4.69 -38.96
CA ALA A 16 15.88 3.97 -37.91
C ALA A 16 16.73 3.92 -36.63
N SER A 17 17.14 5.10 -36.14
CA SER A 17 17.98 5.27 -34.98
C SER A 17 17.17 5.01 -33.71
N SER A 18 17.07 3.73 -33.37
CA SER A 18 17.19 3.24 -31.99
C SER A 18 16.33 3.97 -30.96
N LEU A 19 15.03 3.64 -30.88
CA LEU A 19 14.15 4.04 -29.77
C LEU A 19 14.47 3.35 -28.43
N SER A 20 15.56 2.57 -28.35
CA SER A 20 16.12 2.09 -27.08
C SER A 20 17.04 3.13 -26.43
N ASN A 21 17.22 3.02 -25.12
CA ASN A 21 18.08 3.85 -24.26
C ASN A 21 17.54 5.22 -23.83
N ILE A 22 16.21 5.37 -23.67
CA ILE A 22 15.75 5.97 -22.40
C ILE A 22 15.90 4.86 -21.35
N ALA A 23 17.04 4.85 -20.65
CA ALA A 23 17.24 3.95 -19.52
C ALA A 23 16.30 4.38 -18.38
N GLN A 24 15.15 3.72 -18.28
CA GLN A 24 14.13 4.03 -17.29
C GLN A 24 14.65 3.68 -15.90
N LYS A 25 15.18 4.67 -15.20
CA LYS A 25 15.86 4.49 -13.91
C LYS A 25 14.85 3.98 -12.88
N LEU A 26 14.93 2.67 -12.59
CA LEU A 26 14.27 2.05 -11.46
C LEU A 26 14.70 2.75 -10.17
N MET A 27 13.72 3.17 -9.38
CA MET A 27 13.95 3.79 -8.07
C MET A 27 12.95 3.21 -7.06
N PRO A 28 13.37 2.92 -5.81
CA PRO A 28 12.45 2.54 -4.75
C PRO A 28 11.61 3.77 -4.35
N SER A 29 10.33 3.57 -4.11
CA SER A 29 9.36 4.61 -3.74
C SER A 29 8.34 4.07 -2.74
N PHE A 30 7.93 4.91 -1.79
CA PHE A 30 6.71 4.70 -1.02
C PHE A 30 5.48 4.63 -1.94
N ALA A 31 4.39 4.10 -1.41
CA ALA A 31 3.14 4.02 -2.13
C ALA A 31 2.26 5.31 -1.98
N THR A 32 2.16 6.18 -3.02
CA THR A 32 1.45 7.50 -2.97
C THR A 32 0.16 7.84 -3.83
N GLY A 33 -0.39 6.99 -4.73
CA GLY A 33 -1.55 7.18 -5.62
C GLY A 33 -1.94 6.18 -6.79
N TYR A 34 -1.54 4.90 -6.96
CA TYR A 34 -2.11 3.85 -7.89
C TYR A 34 -2.29 2.39 -7.30
N ILE A 35 -3.42 1.68 -7.50
CA ILE A 35 -3.44 0.18 -7.60
C ILE A 35 -3.43 -0.18 -9.09
N ILE A 36 -2.43 -0.94 -9.56
CA ILE A 36 -2.33 -1.28 -10.98
C ILE A 36 -3.10 -2.57 -11.29
N LYS A 37 -4.08 -2.45 -12.21
CA LYS A 37 -5.05 -3.52 -12.57
C LYS A 37 -5.88 -4.03 -11.39
N GLY A 38 -6.12 -3.19 -10.39
CA GLY A 38 -7.17 -3.44 -9.41
C GLY A 38 -8.56 -3.39 -10.06
N GLN A 39 -9.54 -3.96 -9.36
CA GLN A 39 -10.96 -3.84 -9.66
C GLN A 39 -11.67 -3.12 -8.51
N ASP A 40 -12.87 -2.57 -8.75
CA ASP A 40 -13.72 -2.06 -7.68
C ASP A 40 -13.97 -3.20 -6.68
N ALA A 41 -13.68 -2.94 -5.39
CA ALA A 41 -13.94 -3.89 -4.32
C ALA A 41 -15.43 -3.94 -4.02
N GLU A 42 -15.97 -5.12 -3.70
CA GLU A 42 -17.36 -5.25 -3.28
C GLU A 42 -17.64 -4.35 -2.06
N PRO A 43 -18.79 -3.66 -1.99
CA PRO A 43 -19.07 -2.69 -0.95
C PRO A 43 -18.89 -3.26 0.46
N HIS A 44 -17.95 -2.66 1.20
CA HIS A 44 -17.61 -3.02 2.58
C HIS A 44 -16.98 -4.41 2.79
N SER A 45 -16.49 -5.06 1.72
CA SER A 45 -15.75 -6.34 1.78
C SER A 45 -14.52 -6.33 2.68
N ALA A 46 -13.83 -5.19 2.80
CA ALA A 46 -12.73 -4.97 3.74
C ALA A 46 -13.17 -4.07 4.92
N PRO A 47 -13.98 -4.55 5.89
CA PRO A 47 -14.50 -3.73 6.99
C PRO A 47 -13.43 -3.26 7.99
N TYR A 48 -12.20 -3.74 7.82
CA TYR A 48 -11.01 -3.41 8.62
C TYR A 48 -10.19 -2.23 8.05
N ILE A 49 -10.41 -1.81 6.79
CA ILE A 49 -9.64 -0.70 6.23
C ILE A 49 -10.13 0.65 6.76
N VAL A 50 -9.17 1.51 7.11
CA VAL A 50 -9.43 2.90 7.48
C VAL A 50 -8.67 3.88 6.59
N SER A 51 -9.27 5.06 6.37
CA SER A 51 -8.66 6.16 5.65
C SER A 51 -8.03 7.15 6.63
N LEU A 52 -6.71 7.37 6.52
CA LEU A 52 -5.97 8.31 7.37
C LEU A 52 -5.89 9.70 6.72
N SER A 53 -5.87 10.75 7.56
CA SER A 53 -5.83 12.16 7.17
C SER A 53 -4.90 12.96 8.08
N ARG A 54 -4.13 13.93 7.54
CA ARG A 54 -3.18 14.77 8.32
C ARG A 54 -3.83 15.62 9.42
N THR A 55 -5.16 15.77 9.39
CA THR A 55 -5.94 16.53 10.37
C THR A 55 -7.28 15.82 10.59
N SER A 56 -8.02 16.22 11.62
CA SER A 56 -9.41 15.78 11.85
C SER A 56 -10.37 16.10 10.69
N LYS A 57 -10.05 17.04 9.80
CA LYS A 57 -10.73 17.19 8.51
C LYS A 57 -10.23 16.13 7.54
N HIS A 58 -11.14 15.30 7.04
CA HIS A 58 -10.81 14.22 6.13
C HIS A 58 -10.15 14.72 4.84
N SER A 59 -8.98 14.16 4.56
CA SER A 59 -8.25 14.29 3.31
C SER A 59 -7.30 13.09 3.24
N HIS A 60 -7.74 12.03 2.55
CA HIS A 60 -7.05 10.74 2.49
C HIS A 60 -5.58 10.90 2.04
N ILE A 61 -4.64 10.41 2.86
CA ILE A 61 -3.20 10.38 2.57
C ILE A 61 -2.60 8.97 2.53
N CYS A 62 -3.20 8.04 3.26
CA CYS A 62 -2.73 6.66 3.49
C CYS A 62 -3.91 5.80 3.92
N GLY A 63 -3.75 4.49 3.77
CA GLY A 63 -4.55 3.49 4.47
C GLY A 63 -4.09 3.25 5.91
N GLY A 64 -4.90 2.50 6.62
CA GLY A 64 -4.60 1.88 7.90
C GLY A 64 -5.48 0.64 8.07
N THR A 65 -5.15 -0.20 9.03
CA THR A 65 -5.97 -1.38 9.38
C THR A 65 -6.39 -1.33 10.84
N LEU A 66 -7.69 -1.44 11.08
CA LEU A 66 -8.28 -1.56 12.40
C LEU A 66 -7.96 -2.94 13.00
N ILE A 67 -7.30 -3.00 14.15
CA ILE A 67 -6.92 -4.26 14.82
C ILE A 67 -7.72 -4.54 16.10
N ASN A 68 -8.39 -3.52 16.64
CA ASN A 68 -9.48 -3.65 17.63
C ASN A 68 -10.27 -2.33 17.68
N LYS A 69 -11.14 -2.13 18.67
CA LYS A 69 -12.01 -0.93 18.77
C LYS A 69 -11.25 0.39 18.87
N ASN A 70 -10.00 0.41 19.34
CA ASN A 70 -9.26 1.64 19.61
C ASN A 70 -7.94 1.75 18.83
N TRP A 71 -7.44 0.63 18.30
CA TRP A 71 -6.08 0.54 17.77
C TRP A 71 -6.04 0.26 16.26
N ILE A 72 -5.15 0.97 15.58
CA ILE A 72 -4.94 0.92 14.12
C ILE A 72 -3.45 0.71 13.84
N LEU A 73 -3.12 -0.15 12.87
CA LEU A 73 -1.78 -0.24 12.29
C LEU A 73 -1.71 0.48 10.95
N THR A 74 -0.55 1.06 10.64
CA THR A 74 -0.24 1.73 9.37
C THR A 74 1.27 1.78 9.17
N ALA A 75 1.74 2.38 8.08
CA ALA A 75 3.16 2.55 7.79
C ALA A 75 3.74 3.74 8.58
N ALA A 76 5.03 3.67 8.94
CA ALA A 76 5.68 4.75 9.67
C ALA A 76 5.75 6.04 8.85
N HIS A 77 6.02 5.93 7.54
CA HIS A 77 6.10 7.08 6.64
C HIS A 77 4.77 7.83 6.43
N CYS A 78 3.63 7.25 6.82
CA CYS A 78 2.34 7.92 6.84
C CYS A 78 2.20 8.92 8.00
N ILE A 79 3.05 8.81 9.03
CA ILE A 79 2.98 9.61 10.25
C ILE A 79 3.95 10.79 10.18
N SER A 80 3.46 11.97 10.56
CA SER A 80 4.28 13.19 10.69
C SER A 80 4.08 13.86 12.05
N ASN A 81 2.83 14.01 12.46
CA ASN A 81 2.42 14.20 13.84
C ASN A 81 1.14 13.37 14.03
N PRO A 82 1.12 12.32 14.89
CA PRO A 82 -0.04 11.45 15.01
C PRO A 82 -1.23 12.15 15.68
N VAL A 83 -0.99 12.95 16.72
CA VAL A 83 -2.07 13.54 17.52
C VAL A 83 -2.84 14.58 16.70
N GLY A 84 -4.15 14.41 16.60
CA GLY A 84 -5.02 15.23 15.76
C GLY A 84 -5.18 14.75 14.31
N MET A 85 -4.55 13.64 13.91
CA MET A 85 -4.86 12.97 12.64
C MET A 85 -6.31 12.46 12.64
N GLY A 86 -6.96 12.56 11.49
CA GLY A 86 -8.31 12.03 11.27
C GLY A 86 -8.25 10.59 10.77
N VAL A 87 -9.11 9.74 11.31
CA VAL A 87 -9.31 8.35 10.88
C VAL A 87 -10.77 8.18 10.47
N VAL A 88 -11.03 7.54 9.33
CA VAL A 88 -12.40 7.24 8.90
C VAL A 88 -12.54 5.78 8.48
N ALA A 89 -13.42 5.05 9.15
CA ALA A 89 -13.75 3.64 8.92
C ALA A 89 -15.13 3.49 8.26
N GLY A 90 -15.38 2.37 7.58
CA GLY A 90 -16.66 2.10 6.92
C GLY A 90 -16.92 2.99 5.70
N LEU A 91 -15.85 3.41 5.01
CA LEU A 91 -15.94 4.04 3.70
C LEU A 91 -15.91 2.96 2.61
N HIS A 92 -16.77 3.06 1.61
CA HIS A 92 -16.58 2.39 0.31
C HIS A 92 -16.13 3.40 -0.76
N LYS A 93 -16.67 4.63 -0.75
CA LYS A 93 -16.20 5.74 -1.59
C LYS A 93 -15.59 6.84 -0.73
N ARG A 94 -14.37 7.31 -1.04
CA ARG A 94 -13.62 8.27 -0.18
C ARG A 94 -14.39 9.54 0.20
N THR A 95 -15.26 10.01 -0.69
CA THR A 95 -16.03 11.25 -0.50
C THR A 95 -17.47 11.04 -0.03
N ASN A 96 -17.91 9.79 0.18
CA ASN A 96 -19.29 9.50 0.60
C ASN A 96 -19.32 9.11 2.08
N TYR A 97 -20.17 9.79 2.85
CA TYR A 97 -20.35 9.56 4.28
C TYR A 97 -21.76 9.07 4.51
N ASP A 98 -21.89 7.78 4.75
CA ASP A 98 -23.17 7.09 4.94
C ASP A 98 -23.39 6.76 6.43
N ALA A 99 -24.60 6.31 6.79
CA ALA A 99 -25.03 6.22 8.19
C ALA A 99 -24.21 5.29 9.13
N LYS A 100 -23.39 4.39 8.59
CA LYS A 100 -22.46 3.51 9.36
C LYS A 100 -20.99 3.93 9.25
N THR A 101 -20.67 4.95 8.45
CA THR A 101 -19.30 5.51 8.32
C THR A 101 -18.91 6.22 9.61
N GLN A 102 -17.72 5.93 10.14
CA GLN A 102 -17.28 6.42 11.45
C GLN A 102 -15.99 7.22 11.35
N SER A 103 -16.07 8.50 11.73
CA SER A 103 -14.89 9.35 11.92
C SER A 103 -14.38 9.28 13.36
N ARG A 104 -13.07 9.29 13.56
CA ARG A 104 -12.36 9.35 14.84
C ARG A 104 -11.12 10.25 14.72
N VAL A 105 -10.57 10.65 15.87
CA VAL A 105 -9.35 11.46 15.96
C VAL A 105 -8.31 10.70 16.78
N VAL A 106 -7.07 10.71 16.30
CA VAL A 106 -5.92 10.10 16.97
C VAL A 106 -5.50 10.97 18.15
N ASP A 107 -5.36 10.34 19.32
CA ASP A 107 -4.89 10.94 20.58
C ASP A 107 -3.50 10.46 20.99
N TYR A 108 -3.10 9.26 20.56
CA TYR A 108 -1.75 8.72 20.71
C TYR A 108 -1.31 7.99 19.44
N GLY A 109 -0.02 8.06 19.12
CA GLY A 109 0.57 7.25 18.06
C GLY A 109 2.07 7.07 18.22
N LYS A 110 2.57 5.90 17.84
CA LYS A 110 3.97 5.50 17.96
C LYS A 110 4.48 4.97 16.62
N VAL A 111 5.58 5.56 16.14
CA VAL A 111 6.41 5.04 15.04
C VAL A 111 7.45 4.09 15.62
N HIS A 112 7.80 3.02 14.89
CA HIS A 112 8.82 2.08 15.33
C HIS A 112 10.20 2.74 15.48
N GLU A 113 10.86 2.51 16.62
CA GLU A 113 12.06 3.22 17.06
C GLU A 113 13.25 3.11 16.07
N ASN A 114 13.34 2.01 15.31
CA ASN A 114 14.37 1.79 14.29
C ASN A 114 14.05 2.39 12.90
N TYR A 115 12.90 3.05 12.72
CA TYR A 115 12.55 3.65 11.43
C TYR A 115 13.34 4.95 11.18
N SER A 116 14.29 4.90 10.24
CA SER A 116 15.20 6.01 9.92
C SER A 116 14.57 7.15 9.10
N GLY A 117 13.34 6.98 8.63
CA GLY A 117 12.82 7.75 7.50
C GLY A 117 13.34 7.23 6.15
N GLY A 118 12.62 7.55 5.08
CA GLY A 118 12.91 7.05 3.73
C GLY A 118 12.41 5.62 3.49
N VAL A 119 12.59 5.14 2.27
CA VAL A 119 12.17 3.79 1.88
C VAL A 119 13.13 2.76 2.48
N GLY A 120 12.59 1.80 3.25
CA GLY A 120 13.39 0.75 3.87
C GLY A 120 12.63 -0.08 4.91
N PRO A 121 13.35 -0.72 5.86
CA PRO A 121 12.76 -1.54 6.90
C PRO A 121 12.16 -0.73 8.06
N TYR A 122 11.49 -1.42 8.99
CA TYR A 122 10.86 -0.84 10.18
C TYR A 122 9.73 0.17 9.90
N ASP A 123 9.20 0.18 8.68
CA ASP A 123 8.11 1.07 8.25
C ASP A 123 6.76 0.60 8.82
N ILE A 124 6.57 0.80 10.12
CA ILE A 124 5.33 0.52 10.87
C ILE A 124 5.08 1.60 11.93
N ALA A 125 3.81 1.96 12.06
CA ALA A 125 3.29 2.77 13.15
C ALA A 125 1.98 2.19 13.68
N ILE A 126 1.70 2.49 14.95
CA ILE A 126 0.48 2.13 15.64
C ILE A 126 -0.19 3.40 16.19
N LEU A 127 -1.51 3.50 16.03
CA LEU A 127 -2.31 4.66 16.41
C LEU A 127 -3.45 4.23 17.34
N HIS A 128 -3.70 5.01 18.39
CA HIS A 128 -4.89 4.93 19.23
C HIS A 128 -5.91 6.01 18.80
N VAL A 129 -7.19 5.81 19.09
CA VAL A 129 -8.24 6.83 18.91
C VAL A 129 -9.02 7.12 20.19
N SER A 130 -9.31 8.40 20.40
CA SER A 130 -9.93 8.94 21.62
C SER A 130 -11.37 8.49 21.89
N GLN A 131 -12.03 7.91 20.89
CA GLN A 131 -13.33 7.27 21.02
C GLN A 131 -13.27 5.91 20.29
N PRO A 132 -13.70 4.80 20.94
CA PRO A 132 -13.71 3.49 20.29
C PRO A 132 -14.62 3.47 19.06
N PHE A 133 -14.29 2.64 18.08
CA PHE A 133 -15.17 2.28 16.97
C PHE A 133 -16.31 1.36 17.42
N GLU A 134 -17.49 1.58 16.86
CA GLU A 134 -18.68 0.76 17.07
C GLU A 134 -18.75 -0.29 15.95
N PHE A 135 -18.48 -1.55 16.30
CA PHE A 135 -18.42 -2.62 15.32
C PHE A 135 -19.79 -2.93 14.71
N ASN A 136 -19.82 -3.02 13.37
CA ASN A 136 -21.00 -3.31 12.55
C ASN A 136 -20.54 -3.91 11.21
N ASP A 137 -21.46 -4.22 10.30
CA ASP A 137 -21.16 -4.91 9.03
C ASP A 137 -20.14 -4.20 8.13
N TRP A 138 -19.84 -2.92 8.37
CA TRP A 138 -18.86 -2.13 7.61
C TRP A 138 -17.61 -1.76 8.41
N VAL A 139 -17.56 -2.07 9.71
CA VAL A 139 -16.48 -1.70 10.62
C VAL A 139 -16.20 -2.87 11.56
N GLN A 140 -15.15 -3.63 11.28
CA GLN A 140 -14.70 -4.79 12.05
C GLN A 140 -13.17 -4.80 12.08
N PRO A 141 -12.51 -5.42 13.08
CA PRO A 141 -11.06 -5.53 13.08
C PRO A 141 -10.59 -6.67 12.17
N ALA A 142 -9.39 -6.52 11.61
CA ALA A 142 -8.61 -7.67 11.15
C ALA A 142 -7.96 -8.37 12.36
N VAL A 143 -7.72 -9.67 12.28
CA VAL A 143 -6.92 -10.38 13.30
C VAL A 143 -5.42 -10.21 13.03
N LEU A 144 -4.62 -10.33 14.10
CA LEU A 144 -3.16 -10.31 14.01
C LEU A 144 -2.62 -11.75 13.98
N PRO A 145 -1.61 -12.03 13.14
CA PRO A 145 -0.97 -13.35 13.07
C PRO A 145 -0.15 -13.66 14.34
N ALA A 146 0.33 -14.90 14.45
CA ALA A 146 1.24 -15.29 15.52
C ALA A 146 2.63 -14.60 15.37
N PRO A 147 3.38 -14.40 16.48
CA PRO A 147 4.74 -13.88 16.42
C PRO A 147 5.65 -14.75 15.54
N GLU A 148 6.37 -14.11 14.62
CA GLU A 148 7.25 -14.73 13.62
C GLU A 148 6.59 -15.79 12.70
N GLU A 149 5.27 -15.79 12.57
CA GLU A 149 4.56 -16.58 11.56
C GLU A 149 5.01 -16.22 10.14
N ILE A 150 5.22 -17.23 9.30
CA ILE A 150 5.64 -17.10 7.90
C ILE A 150 4.52 -17.57 7.00
N HIS A 151 3.89 -16.62 6.31
CA HIS A 151 2.77 -16.87 5.42
C HIS A 151 3.22 -17.23 4.00
N ASP A 152 2.39 -18.03 3.32
CA ASP A 152 2.44 -18.30 1.89
C ASP A 152 1.06 -18.09 1.24
N GLY A 153 0.92 -18.46 -0.03
CA GLY A 153 -0.39 -18.55 -0.69
C GLY A 153 -0.95 -17.24 -1.26
N GLU A 154 -2.25 -17.27 -1.52
CA GLU A 154 -3.03 -16.14 -2.04
C GLU A 154 -3.32 -15.11 -0.94
N THR A 155 -3.36 -13.84 -1.33
CA THR A 155 -3.53 -12.66 -0.47
C THR A 155 -4.29 -11.56 -1.19
N HIS A 156 -4.94 -10.67 -0.44
CA HIS A 156 -5.72 -9.56 -0.99
C HIS A 156 -5.22 -8.21 -0.47
N LEU A 157 -5.20 -7.23 -1.37
CA LEU A 157 -4.90 -5.83 -1.11
C LEU A 157 -6.18 -5.00 -1.21
N TYR A 158 -6.29 -3.95 -0.40
CA TYR A 158 -7.40 -3.00 -0.45
C TYR A 158 -6.91 -1.56 -0.27
N GLY A 159 -7.55 -0.63 -1.00
CA GLY A 159 -7.26 0.80 -0.85
C GLY A 159 -7.92 1.69 -1.90
N TRP A 160 -7.44 2.92 -2.06
CA TRP A 160 -8.06 3.96 -2.89
C TRP A 160 -7.08 4.64 -3.88
N GLY A 161 -5.96 4.00 -4.21
CA GLY A 161 -5.07 4.41 -5.30
C GLY A 161 -5.77 4.53 -6.68
N GLN A 162 -5.17 5.25 -7.64
CA GLN A 162 -5.60 5.29 -9.05
C GLN A 162 -5.66 3.86 -9.64
N PRO A 163 -6.75 3.43 -10.30
CA PRO A 163 -6.89 2.04 -10.76
C PRO A 163 -6.08 1.72 -12.03
N LYS A 164 -5.49 2.74 -12.67
CA LYS A 164 -4.88 2.67 -14.01
C LYS A 164 -3.67 3.59 -14.09
N SER A 165 -2.56 3.07 -14.63
CA SER A 165 -1.25 3.75 -14.76
C SER A 165 -1.20 5.01 -15.65
N TYR A 166 -2.34 5.43 -16.20
CA TYR A 166 -2.46 6.57 -17.11
C TYR A 166 -3.59 7.56 -16.71
N VAL A 167 -4.22 7.38 -15.54
CA VAL A 167 -5.38 8.16 -15.10
C VAL A 167 -5.06 8.87 -13.79
N LEU A 168 -4.67 10.15 -13.87
CA LEU A 168 -4.13 10.98 -12.76
C LEU A 168 -5.09 11.26 -11.59
N THR A 169 -6.25 10.60 -11.53
CA THR A 169 -7.29 10.81 -10.50
C THR A 169 -7.46 9.56 -9.64
N ALA A 170 -7.02 9.62 -8.37
CA ALA A 170 -7.15 8.51 -7.42
C ALA A 170 -8.59 7.98 -7.33
N ALA A 171 -8.76 6.67 -7.14
CA ALA A 171 -10.07 6.03 -7.21
C ALA A 171 -11.05 6.67 -6.22
N SER A 172 -12.27 6.93 -6.67
CA SER A 172 -13.36 7.34 -5.78
C SER A 172 -13.84 6.14 -4.96
N THR A 173 -14.06 5.00 -5.62
CA THR A 173 -14.40 3.69 -5.05
C THR A 173 -13.18 2.96 -4.47
N LEU A 174 -13.36 2.20 -3.39
CA LEU A 174 -12.40 1.23 -2.88
C LEU A 174 -12.03 0.25 -3.99
N GLN A 175 -10.74 0.03 -4.19
CA GLN A 175 -10.17 -0.95 -5.10
C GLN A 175 -9.68 -2.17 -4.30
N THR A 176 -9.72 -3.34 -4.95
CA THR A 176 -9.05 -4.55 -4.46
C THR A 176 -8.18 -5.17 -5.54
N VAL A 177 -7.15 -5.92 -5.15
CA VAL A 177 -6.46 -6.82 -6.06
C VAL A 177 -5.88 -8.04 -5.32
N THR A 178 -6.00 -9.20 -5.96
CA THR A 178 -5.41 -10.47 -5.50
C THR A 178 -3.94 -10.57 -5.91
N THR A 179 -3.09 -11.04 -5.02
CA THR A 179 -1.65 -11.26 -5.26
C THR A 179 -1.16 -12.49 -4.48
N GLN A 180 0.00 -13.02 -4.85
CA GLN A 180 0.57 -14.25 -4.29
C GLN A 180 1.82 -13.91 -3.48
N ILE A 181 2.01 -14.51 -2.30
CA ILE A 181 3.24 -14.30 -1.51
C ILE A 181 4.46 -14.87 -2.24
N VAL A 182 5.56 -14.10 -2.24
CA VAL A 182 6.88 -14.53 -2.73
C VAL A 182 7.79 -14.80 -1.54
N GLU A 183 8.35 -16.00 -1.47
CA GLU A 183 9.35 -16.40 -0.49
C GLU A 183 10.50 -15.38 -0.41
N PHE A 184 10.94 -15.08 0.81
CA PHE A 184 11.79 -13.92 1.09
C PHE A 184 13.12 -13.92 0.33
N ASN A 185 13.83 -15.05 0.27
CA ASN A 185 15.11 -15.16 -0.42
C ASN A 185 14.94 -15.03 -1.93
N LYS A 186 13.89 -15.62 -2.52
CA LYS A 186 13.50 -15.43 -3.93
C LYS A 186 13.15 -13.96 -4.21
N CYS A 187 12.43 -13.29 -3.32
CA CYS A 187 12.14 -11.86 -3.46
C CYS A 187 13.44 -11.05 -3.46
N LYS A 188 14.27 -11.20 -2.43
CA LYS A 188 15.57 -10.54 -2.27
C LYS A 188 16.51 -10.76 -3.46
N ALA A 189 16.51 -11.96 -4.04
CA ALA A 189 17.29 -12.31 -5.24
C ALA A 189 16.71 -11.75 -6.56
N THR A 190 15.46 -11.29 -6.56
CA THR A 190 14.80 -10.65 -7.72
C THR A 190 15.03 -9.13 -7.74
N LEU A 191 15.26 -8.52 -6.57
CA LEU A 191 15.46 -7.08 -6.41
C LEU A 191 16.91 -6.66 -6.75
N PRO A 192 17.14 -5.36 -7.06
CA PRO A 192 18.49 -4.79 -7.16
C PRO A 192 19.34 -5.02 -5.91
N ALA A 193 20.66 -5.13 -6.07
CA ALA A 193 21.59 -5.45 -4.97
C ALA A 193 21.69 -4.36 -3.88
N ASP A 194 21.21 -3.15 -4.17
CA ASP A 194 21.10 -2.00 -3.26
C ASP A 194 19.67 -1.81 -2.69
N ALA A 195 18.76 -2.75 -2.94
CA ALA A 195 17.38 -2.68 -2.45
C ALA A 195 17.33 -2.72 -0.90
N PRO A 196 16.59 -1.80 -0.23
CA PRO A 196 16.57 -1.69 1.23
C PRO A 196 15.59 -2.69 1.88
N ILE A 197 15.77 -3.98 1.59
CA ILE A 197 14.93 -5.10 2.06
C ILE A 197 15.54 -5.82 3.27
N HIS A 198 14.70 -6.17 4.25
CA HIS A 198 15.09 -6.81 5.51
C HIS A 198 14.17 -8.00 5.86
N GLU A 199 14.59 -8.90 6.75
CA GLU A 199 13.83 -10.12 7.12
C GLU A 199 12.51 -9.84 7.87
N THR A 200 12.30 -8.59 8.26
CA THR A 200 11.02 -8.03 8.75
C THR A 200 10.10 -7.54 7.64
N ASN A 201 10.45 -7.78 6.36
CA ASN A 201 9.61 -7.50 5.21
C ASN A 201 8.94 -8.78 4.68
N LEU A 202 7.84 -8.55 3.98
CA LEU A 202 7.06 -9.54 3.22
C LEU A 202 7.02 -9.06 1.76
N CYS A 203 6.93 -9.98 0.80
CA CYS A 203 6.83 -9.66 -0.62
C CYS A 203 5.63 -10.35 -1.27
N SER A 204 5.03 -9.70 -2.27
CA SER A 204 4.02 -10.33 -3.13
C SER A 204 4.37 -10.17 -4.61
N ASP A 205 3.87 -11.10 -5.42
CA ASP A 205 4.21 -11.19 -6.83
C ASP A 205 3.50 -10.13 -7.67
N SER A 206 4.29 -9.44 -8.48
CA SER A 206 3.85 -8.51 -9.52
C SER A 206 4.10 -9.02 -10.93
N LEU A 207 4.95 -10.05 -11.08
CA LEU A 207 5.57 -10.47 -12.34
C LEU A 207 4.53 -10.97 -13.33
N GLN A 208 3.68 -11.91 -12.92
CA GLN A 208 2.78 -12.60 -13.85
C GLN A 208 1.63 -11.73 -14.38
N GLN A 209 1.26 -10.67 -13.66
CA GLN A 209 0.04 -9.92 -13.96
C GLN A 209 0.25 -8.41 -14.14
N SER A 210 1.47 -7.87 -13.96
CA SER A 210 1.71 -6.41 -13.83
C SER A 210 0.94 -5.74 -12.67
N ILE A 211 0.37 -6.55 -11.78
CA ILE A 211 -0.32 -6.12 -10.56
C ILE A 211 0.72 -5.64 -9.56
N SER A 212 0.41 -4.62 -8.78
CA SER A 212 1.30 -4.16 -7.71
C SER A 212 0.47 -3.36 -6.71
N ALA A 213 0.79 -3.52 -5.42
CA ALA A 213 0.63 -2.45 -4.45
C ALA A 213 1.59 -1.33 -4.85
N CYS A 214 1.14 -0.57 -5.85
CA CYS A 214 1.82 0.60 -6.33
C CYS A 214 1.41 1.71 -5.37
N ASN A 215 1.13 2.90 -5.85
CA ASN A 215 1.07 4.06 -4.99
C ASN A 215 -0.30 4.11 -4.19
N GLY A 216 -0.41 4.75 -3.02
CA GLY A 216 -1.66 5.36 -2.50
C GLY A 216 -2.29 4.59 -1.36
N ASP A 217 -2.06 3.29 -1.36
CA ASP A 217 -2.58 2.37 -0.37
C ASP A 217 -1.54 2.14 0.75
N SER A 218 -0.47 2.96 0.80
CA SER A 218 0.52 2.99 1.89
C SER A 218 -0.12 2.94 3.26
N GLY A 219 0.42 2.11 4.14
CA GLY A 219 -0.15 1.85 5.46
C GLY A 219 -1.43 1.00 5.46
N GLY A 220 -2.01 0.73 4.29
CA GLY A 220 -3.16 -0.13 4.12
C GLY A 220 -2.84 -1.64 4.26
N PRO A 221 -3.89 -2.46 4.31
CA PRO A 221 -3.79 -3.90 4.53
C PRO A 221 -3.29 -4.68 3.31
N LEU A 222 -2.38 -5.63 3.57
CA LEU A 222 -2.27 -6.88 2.84
C LEU A 222 -2.76 -8.00 3.78
N VAL A 223 -3.79 -8.74 3.38
CA VAL A 223 -4.44 -9.77 4.20
C VAL A 223 -4.43 -11.16 3.58
N LYS A 224 -4.60 -12.18 4.43
CA LYS A 224 -5.22 -13.46 4.02
C LYS A 224 -6.68 -13.46 4.46
N GLU A 225 -7.56 -13.93 3.58
CA GLU A 225 -8.99 -14.08 3.86
C GLU A 225 -9.34 -15.57 3.94
N PHE A 226 -10.33 -15.89 4.78
CA PHE A 226 -10.68 -17.26 5.17
C PHE A 226 -12.19 -17.44 5.17
N GLU A 227 -12.68 -18.59 4.71
CA GLU A 227 -14.13 -18.83 4.65
C GLU A 227 -14.75 -18.83 6.07
N ASN A 228 -15.75 -17.97 6.28
CA ASN A 228 -16.47 -17.80 7.55
C ASN A 228 -15.59 -17.38 8.77
N ALA A 229 -14.41 -16.80 8.54
CA ALA A 229 -13.53 -16.29 9.60
C ALA A 229 -13.00 -14.87 9.30
N PRO A 230 -12.55 -14.10 10.30
CA PRO A 230 -11.97 -12.77 10.07
C PRO A 230 -10.71 -12.81 9.19
N ALA A 231 -10.52 -11.77 8.38
CA ALA A 231 -9.29 -11.58 7.62
C ALA A 231 -8.09 -11.33 8.55
N GLU A 232 -6.94 -11.90 8.22
CA GLU A 232 -5.70 -11.76 8.97
C GLU A 232 -4.77 -10.75 8.32
N LEU A 233 -4.31 -9.77 9.09
CA LEU A 233 -3.39 -8.73 8.65
C LEU A 233 -1.94 -9.24 8.67
N ILE A 234 -1.50 -9.83 7.57
CA ILE A 234 -0.14 -10.36 7.42
C ILE A 234 0.89 -9.27 7.07
N GLY A 235 0.45 -8.18 6.42
CA GLY A 235 1.33 -7.17 5.85
C GLY A 235 0.75 -5.76 5.82
N ILE A 236 1.64 -4.77 5.87
CA ILE A 236 1.32 -3.35 5.72
C ILE A 236 2.01 -2.82 4.46
N VAL A 237 1.25 -2.18 3.56
CA VAL A 237 1.79 -1.59 2.32
C VAL A 237 2.86 -0.54 2.64
N SER A 238 4.07 -0.73 2.12
CA SER A 238 5.24 0.09 2.43
C SER A 238 5.88 0.69 1.17
N TRP A 239 6.47 -0.12 0.30
CA TRP A 239 7.20 0.38 -0.87
C TRP A 239 7.28 -0.58 -2.06
N GLY A 240 7.66 -0.03 -3.22
CA GLY A 240 7.93 -0.78 -4.45
C GLY A 240 8.84 0.01 -5.39
N TYR A 241 9.18 -0.59 -6.54
CA TYR A 241 9.97 0.10 -7.57
C TYR A 241 9.07 0.82 -8.58
N ILE A 242 9.38 2.08 -8.88
CA ILE A 242 8.71 2.85 -9.94
C ILE A 242 9.43 2.72 -11.29
N PRO A 243 8.70 2.67 -12.42
CA PRO A 243 7.23 2.59 -12.52
C PRO A 243 6.69 1.20 -12.12
N CYS A 244 5.78 1.15 -11.13
CA CYS A 244 5.28 -0.13 -10.63
C CYS A 244 4.49 -0.89 -11.70
N GLY A 245 4.40 -2.22 -11.57
CA GLY A 245 3.76 -3.11 -12.55
C GLY A 245 4.53 -3.27 -13.87
N LEU A 246 5.15 -2.19 -14.37
CA LEU A 246 6.04 -2.18 -15.54
C LEU A 246 7.47 -2.61 -15.19
N ALA A 247 7.94 -2.25 -13.98
CA ALA A 247 9.26 -2.62 -13.46
C ALA A 247 9.49 -4.14 -13.36
N GLN A 248 8.42 -4.94 -13.27
CA GLN A 248 8.49 -6.40 -13.02
C GLN A 248 9.39 -6.72 -11.81
N LEU A 249 9.16 -6.02 -10.70
CA LEU A 249 9.81 -6.24 -9.42
C LEU A 249 8.74 -6.32 -8.32
N PRO A 250 8.85 -7.27 -7.35
CA PRO A 250 7.88 -7.45 -6.28
C PRO A 250 7.44 -6.17 -5.57
N SER A 251 6.26 -6.20 -4.98
CA SER A 251 5.81 -5.18 -4.03
C SER A 251 6.24 -5.59 -2.61
N ILE A 252 6.72 -4.63 -1.80
CA ILE A 252 7.30 -4.87 -0.47
C ILE A 252 6.36 -4.31 0.62
N TYR A 253 6.15 -5.14 1.63
CA TYR A 253 5.31 -4.88 2.79
C TYR A 253 6.13 -5.00 4.07
N THR A 254 5.69 -4.35 5.14
CA THR A 254 6.16 -4.67 6.50
C THR A 254 5.47 -5.96 6.96
N ARG A 255 6.22 -7.00 7.34
CA ARG A 255 5.70 -8.31 7.77
C ARG A 255 5.19 -8.21 9.21
N VAL A 256 3.87 -8.25 9.41
CA VAL A 256 3.24 -7.91 10.70
C VAL A 256 3.59 -8.90 11.81
N SER A 257 3.76 -10.18 11.48
CA SER A 257 4.20 -11.22 12.43
C SER A 257 5.55 -10.91 13.10
N ALA A 258 6.44 -10.16 12.45
CA ALA A 258 7.72 -9.72 13.02
C ALA A 258 7.59 -8.61 14.09
N TYR A 259 6.42 -7.97 14.19
CA TYR A 259 6.20 -6.81 15.07
C TYR A 259 5.19 -7.07 16.18
N ILE A 260 4.62 -8.27 16.31
CA ILE A 260 3.65 -8.61 17.38
C ILE A 260 4.17 -8.25 18.79
N PRO A 261 5.45 -8.51 19.18
CA PRO A 261 5.97 -8.08 20.47
C PRO A 261 5.99 -6.55 20.63
N TRP A 262 6.34 -5.81 19.57
CA TRP A 262 6.39 -4.34 19.56
C TRP A 262 4.98 -3.72 19.60
N ILE A 263 4.01 -4.29 18.88
CA ILE A 263 2.59 -3.92 18.90
C ILE A 263 2.06 -4.03 20.33
N ASN A 264 2.24 -5.20 20.96
CA ASN A 264 1.81 -5.44 22.33
C ASN A 264 2.49 -4.49 23.33
N GLN A 265 3.79 -4.22 23.15
CA GLN A 265 4.53 -3.27 24.00
C GLN A 265 4.00 -1.84 23.84
N ALA A 266 3.74 -1.39 22.62
CA ALA A 266 3.23 -0.04 22.35
C ALA A 266 1.81 0.17 22.91
N GLN A 267 0.94 -0.83 22.79
CA GLN A 267 -0.38 -0.81 23.43
C GLN A 267 -0.28 -0.77 24.96
N THR A 268 0.63 -1.58 25.53
CA THR A 268 0.89 -1.60 26.99
C THR A 268 1.44 -0.26 27.48
N GLN A 269 2.34 0.38 26.73
CA GLN A 269 2.92 1.68 27.08
C GLN A 269 1.86 2.79 27.19
N PHE A 270 0.83 2.77 26.34
CA PHE A 270 -0.27 3.74 26.40
C PHE A 270 -1.13 3.63 27.67
N TYR A 271 -1.38 2.42 28.16
CA TYR A 271 -2.18 2.20 29.39
C TYR A 271 -1.38 2.33 30.70
N LEU A 272 -0.09 2.70 30.63
CA LEU A 272 0.81 2.88 31.77
C LEU A 272 1.35 4.32 31.90
N ALA A 273 0.87 5.25 31.05
CA ALA A 273 1.30 6.65 30.98
C ALA A 273 0.24 7.62 31.55
#